data_AF-A0A7W1SMI5-F1
#
_entry.id   AF-A0A7W1SMI5-F1
#
_cell.length_a   1.000
_cell.length_b   1.000
_cell.length_c   1.000
_cell.angle_alpha   90.00
_cell.angle_beta   90.00
_cell.angle_gamma   90.00
#
_symmetry.space_group_name_H-M   'P 1'
#
loop_
_entity.id
_entity.type
_entity.pdbx_description
1 polymer ?
#
loop_
_entity_poly.entity_id
_entity_poly.type
_entity_poly.pdbx_seq_one_letter_code
_entity_poly.pdbx_strand_id
1 'polypeptide(L)'
;MARVPKNLSLEPEAIARGERYGERHGKNLSQLVNDLLHALPLERSAGAELSPLVRRLLGVAAGADADRESHRDHLSRKYGAT
;
A
#
# COMPACT_ATOMS: atom_id res chain seq x y z
N MET A 1 -0.83 17.43 -16.31
CA MET A 1 -1.16 18.27 -15.14
C MET A 1 0.12 18.77 -14.49
N ALA A 2 0.11 19.98 -13.92
CA ALA A 2 1.27 20.51 -13.19
C ALA A 2 1.44 19.79 -11.84
N ARG A 3 2.69 19.55 -11.42
CA ARG A 3 2.98 19.00 -10.09
C ARG A 3 2.83 20.10 -9.03
N VAL A 4 2.14 19.79 -7.93
CA VAL A 4 2.02 20.69 -6.77
C VAL A 4 2.93 20.17 -5.66
N PRO A 5 3.89 20.98 -5.15
CA PRO A 5 4.75 20.56 -4.06
C PRO A 5 3.96 20.41 -2.75
N LYS A 6 4.29 19.38 -1.97
CA LYS A 6 3.75 19.13 -0.63
C LYS A 6 4.88 18.68 0.30
N ASN A 7 4.87 19.21 1.52
CA ASN A 7 5.80 18.82 2.57
C ASN A 7 5.24 17.60 3.31
N LEU A 8 6.04 16.53 3.40
CA LEU A 8 5.70 15.30 4.10
C LEU A 8 6.83 15.01 5.11
N SER A 9 6.46 14.75 6.35
CA SER A 9 7.40 14.23 7.36
C SER A 9 7.38 12.71 7.29
N LEU A 10 8.52 12.11 6.97
CA LEU A 10 8.69 10.67 6.85
C LEU A 10 9.81 10.21 7.77
N GLU A 11 9.73 8.98 8.23
CA GLU A 11 10.82 8.37 9.00
C GLU A 11 12.08 8.23 8.12
N PRO A 12 13.28 8.47 8.69
CA PRO A 12 14.54 8.38 7.93
C PRO A 12 14.73 7.02 7.24
N GLU A 13 14.30 5.94 7.89
CA GLU A 13 14.37 4.58 7.36
C GLU A 13 13.46 4.38 6.14
N ALA A 14 12.28 5.01 6.14
CA ALA A 14 11.34 4.97 5.02
C ALA A 14 11.89 5.74 3.82
N ILE A 15 12.52 6.89 4.05
CA ILE A 15 13.21 7.66 3.00
C ILE A 15 14.32 6.80 2.38
N ALA A 16 15.22 6.26 3.19
CA ALA A 16 16.35 5.46 2.72
C ALA A 16 15.89 4.22 1.94
N ARG A 17 14.82 3.55 2.39
CA ARG A 17 14.23 2.41 1.67
C ARG A 17 13.63 2.85 0.33
N GLY A 18 12.89 3.95 0.31
CA GLY A 18 12.25 4.49 -0.88
C GLY A 18 13.26 4.90 -1.94
N GLU A 19 14.35 5.55 -1.54
CA GLU A 19 15.44 5.94 -2.44
C GLU A 19 16.13 4.72 -3.07
N ARG A 20 16.52 3.72 -2.26
CA ARG A 20 17.13 2.48 -2.79
C ARG A 20 16.21 1.73 -3.75
N TYR A 21 14.90 1.69 -3.46
CA TYR A 21 13.92 1.11 -4.37
C TYR A 21 13.83 1.93 -5.66
N GLY A 22 13.79 3.24 -5.53
CA GLY A 22 13.77 4.18 -6.64
C GLY A 22 14.95 4.00 -7.59
N GLU A 23 16.18 3.94 -7.08
CA GLU A 23 17.40 3.70 -7.85
C GLU A 23 17.33 2.42 -8.68
N ARG A 24 16.83 1.32 -8.09
CA ARG A 24 16.70 0.03 -8.79
C ARG A 24 15.63 0.02 -9.87
N HIS A 25 14.62 0.88 -9.76
CA HIS A 25 13.45 0.88 -10.64
C HIS A 25 13.35 2.15 -11.51
N GLY A 26 14.39 3.00 -11.52
CA GLY A 26 14.41 4.24 -12.30
C GLY A 26 13.37 5.27 -11.87
N LYS A 27 13.00 5.29 -10.58
CA LYS A 27 12.01 6.20 -10.00
C LYS A 27 12.63 7.03 -8.88
N ASN A 28 12.17 8.26 -8.68
CA ASN A 28 12.51 9.03 -7.48
C ASN A 28 11.43 8.90 -6.40
N LEU A 29 11.76 9.31 -5.16
CA LEU A 29 10.85 9.23 -4.03
C LEU A 29 9.50 9.93 -4.31
N SER A 30 9.53 11.10 -4.95
CA SER A 30 8.31 11.82 -5.30
C SER A 30 7.43 11.07 -6.31
N GLN A 31 8.01 10.37 -7.28
CA GLN A 31 7.28 9.50 -8.21
C GLN A 31 6.67 8.32 -7.48
N LEU A 32 7.40 7.67 -6.57
CA LEU A 32 6.89 6.55 -5.78
C LEU A 32 5.70 6.97 -4.92
N VAL A 33 5.82 8.10 -4.22
CA VAL A 33 4.72 8.66 -3.42
C VAL A 33 3.54 9.03 -4.32
N ASN A 34 3.78 9.67 -5.46
CA ASN A 34 2.74 10.03 -6.41
C ASN A 34 1.98 8.79 -6.91
N ASP A 35 2.70 7.75 -7.33
CA ASP A 35 2.12 6.49 -7.82
C ASP A 35 1.30 5.81 -6.73
N LEU A 36 1.80 5.77 -5.49
CA LEU A 36 1.08 5.23 -4.34
C LEU A 36 -0.23 5.99 -4.08
N LEU A 37 -0.16 7.32 -4.07
CA LEU A 37 -1.33 8.18 -3.82
C LEU A 37 -2.41 8.00 -4.90
N HIS A 38 -2.03 7.77 -6.16
CA HIS A 38 -2.97 7.46 -7.24
C HIS A 38 -3.56 6.05 -7.13
N ALA A 39 -2.83 5.11 -6.54
CA ALA A 39 -3.31 3.75 -6.32
C ALA A 39 -4.23 3.61 -5.10
N LEU A 40 -4.38 4.67 -4.28
CA LEU A 40 -5.28 4.65 -3.14
C LEU A 40 -6.74 4.52 -3.64
N PRO A 41 -7.51 3.53 -3.15
CA PRO A 41 -8.91 3.41 -3.50
C PRO A 41 -9.70 4.58 -2.87
N LEU A 42 -10.34 5.40 -3.70
CA LEU A 42 -11.20 6.51 -3.26
C LEU A 42 -12.57 6.03 -2.80
N GLU A 43 -13.06 4.96 -3.42
CA GLU A 43 -14.29 4.27 -3.05
C GLU A 43 -13.93 3.08 -2.17
N ARG A 44 -14.74 2.81 -1.13
CA ARG A 44 -14.66 1.54 -0.38
C ARG A 44 -15.08 0.43 -1.35
N SER A 45 -14.14 -0.07 -2.14
CA SER A 45 -14.41 -1.12 -3.13
C SER A 45 -15.03 -2.31 -2.41
N ALA A 46 -16.34 -2.43 -2.52
CA ALA A 46 -17.12 -3.55 -2.01
C ALA A 46 -16.91 -4.83 -2.83
N GLY A 47 -15.95 -4.86 -3.78
CA GLY A 47 -15.81 -5.96 -4.73
C GLY A 47 -14.39 -6.35 -5.13
N ALA A 48 -13.34 -5.67 -4.67
CA ALA A 48 -11.97 -6.16 -4.87
C ALA A 48 -11.51 -6.78 -3.54
N GLU A 49 -11.34 -8.11 -3.50
CA GLU A 49 -10.70 -8.80 -2.38
C GLU A 49 -9.22 -8.37 -2.28
N LEU A 50 -8.99 -7.16 -1.80
CA LEU A 50 -7.67 -6.70 -1.42
C LEU A 50 -7.20 -7.55 -0.25
N SER A 51 -5.97 -8.04 -0.34
CA SER A 51 -5.42 -8.86 0.73
C SER A 51 -5.44 -8.06 2.05
N PRO A 52 -5.66 -8.73 3.21
CA PRO A 52 -5.76 -8.05 4.50
C PRO A 52 -4.56 -7.14 4.82
N LEU A 53 -3.36 -7.51 4.36
CA LEU A 53 -2.15 -6.72 4.51
C LEU A 53 -2.24 -5.40 3.73
N VAL A 54 -2.72 -5.44 2.49
CA VAL A 54 -2.92 -4.24 1.65
C VAL A 54 -4.01 -3.34 2.25
N ARG A 55 -5.09 -3.91 2.80
CA ARG A 55 -6.14 -3.14 3.50
C ARG A 55 -5.61 -2.37 4.72
N ARG A 56 -4.69 -3.00 5.48
CA ARG A 56 -4.04 -2.39 6.64
C ARG A 56 -3.09 -1.25 6.23
N LEU A 57 -2.31 -1.44 5.17
CA LEU A 57 -1.45 -0.40 4.61
C LEU A 57 -2.24 0.83 4.14
N LEU A 58 -3.43 0.61 3.58
CA LEU A 58 -4.29 1.66 3.05
C LEU A 58 -5.18 2.35 4.10
N GLY A 59 -5.13 1.94 5.38
CA GLY A 59 -6.00 2.50 6.43
C GLY A 59 -7.49 2.17 6.29
N VAL A 60 -7.88 1.42 5.25
CA VAL A 60 -9.28 1.01 4.97
C VAL A 60 -9.81 0.04 6.04
N ALA A 61 -8.92 -0.53 6.85
CA ALA A 61 -9.23 -1.47 7.94
C ALA A 61 -9.32 -0.82 9.33
N ALA A 62 -9.62 0.48 9.44
CA ALA A 62 -10.00 1.08 10.72
C ALA A 62 -11.30 0.43 11.23
N GLY A 63 -11.19 -0.69 11.95
CA GLY A 63 -12.30 -1.40 12.61
C GLY A 63 -12.46 -2.89 12.30
N ALA A 64 -11.59 -3.51 11.49
CA ALA A 64 -11.61 -4.96 11.31
C ALA A 64 -10.22 -5.50 11.63
N ASP A 65 -10.12 -6.40 12.61
CA ASP A 65 -8.91 -7.11 13.00
C ASP A 65 -8.22 -7.73 11.77
N ALA A 66 -7.30 -6.96 11.20
CA ALA A 66 -6.39 -7.39 10.14
C ALA A 66 -5.30 -8.25 10.79
N ASP A 67 -5.75 -9.37 11.38
CA ASP A 67 -4.91 -10.33 12.07
C ASP A 67 -4.26 -11.31 11.09
N ARG A 68 -3.21 -11.98 11.57
CA ARG A 68 -2.48 -13.02 10.85
C ARG A 68 -3.41 -14.16 10.39
N GLU A 69 -4.47 -14.44 11.14
CA GLU A 69 -5.49 -15.42 10.79
C GLU A 69 -6.33 -15.02 9.56
N SER A 70 -6.80 -13.77 9.52
CA SER A 70 -7.49 -13.20 8.34
C SER A 70 -6.64 -13.29 7.08
N HIS A 71 -5.31 -13.14 7.21
CA HIS A 71 -4.38 -13.30 6.09
C HIS A 71 -4.26 -14.76 5.63
N ARG A 72 -4.18 -15.72 6.57
CA ARG A 72 -4.15 -17.15 6.24
C ARG A 72 -5.42 -17.58 5.52
N ASP A 73 -6.58 -17.17 6.01
CA ASP A 73 -7.88 -17.49 5.39
C ASP A 73 -7.99 -16.92 3.97
N HIS A 74 -7.54 -15.69 3.75
CA HIS A 74 -7.50 -15.11 2.41
C HIS A 74 -6.58 -15.89 1.47
N LEU A 75 -5.40 -16.32 1.93
CA LEU A 75 -4.48 -17.13 1.13
C LEU A 75 -5.08 -18.52 0.80
N SER A 76 -5.73 -19.16 1.78
CA SER A 76 -6.41 -20.44 1.60
C SER A 76 -7.55 -20.36 0.58
N ARG A 77 -8.35 -19.27 0.59
CA ARG A 77 -9.41 -19.05 -0.40
C ARG A 77 -8.86 -18.73 -1.79
N LYS A 78 -7.79 -17.93 -1.86
CA LYS A 78 -7.22 -17.45 -3.12
C LYS A 78 -6.45 -18.53 -3.88
N TYR A 79 -5.70 -19.38 -3.18
CA TYR A 79 -4.84 -20.37 -3.80
C TYR A 79 -5.36 -21.81 -3.67
N GLY A 80 -6.46 -22.01 -2.92
CA GLY A 80 -6.97 -23.33 -2.60
C GLY A 80 -6.02 -24.03 -1.65
N ALA A 81 -6.44 -24.24 -0.40
CA ALA A 81 -5.73 -25.18 0.47
C ALA A 81 -5.64 -26.53 -0.25
N THR A 82 -4.42 -27.05 -0.40
CA THR A 82 -4.18 -28.45 -0.79
C THR A 82 -4.60 -29.35 0.36
#